data_AF-A0A831KBA5-F1
#
_entry.id   AF-A0A831KBA5-F1
#
_cell.length_a   1.000
_cell.length_b   1.000
_cell.length_c   1.000
_cell.angle_alpha   90.00
_cell.angle_beta   90.00
_cell.angle_gamma   90.00
#
_symmetry.space_group_name_H-M   'P 1'
#
loop_
_entity.id
_entity.type
_entity.pdbx_description
1 polymer ?
#
loop_
_entity_poly.entity_id
_entity_poly.type
_entity_poly.pdbx_seq_one_letter_code
_entity_poly.pdbx_strand_id
1 'polypeptide(L)'
;MGLLFILIIPLAAAALSLVPADRRFAPAITIAGALAVLVLALKAALTVIKAGEIVAIPDWVSCNSLSALILLLVAFVSLTSAVFSWGYIERHTGADRVKKIRRYYSRFNLFVFSMLAVLLFSQVALVWVAVELTTLMSVFLVSFENTRQALEAAWKYVVLTCMGAAFALLGILLLYWAMKGAGGRTFTWEELTAVSRGINPKILKTA
;
A
#
# COMPACT_ATOMS: atom_id res chain seq x y z
N MET A 1 -3.86 16.61 -8.27
CA MET A 1 -2.80 16.96 -7.30
C MET A 1 -3.01 16.41 -5.89
N GLY A 2 -4.20 16.53 -5.28
CA GLY A 2 -4.45 16.05 -3.90
C GLY A 2 -4.06 14.58 -3.61
N LEU A 3 -4.29 13.67 -4.57
CA LEU A 3 -3.96 12.24 -4.44
C LEU A 3 -2.45 11.97 -4.31
N LEU A 4 -1.60 12.80 -4.92
CA LEU A 4 -0.14 12.61 -4.83
C LEU A 4 0.36 12.85 -3.40
N PHE A 5 -0.24 13.81 -2.70
CA PHE A 5 0.11 14.05 -1.29
C PHE A 5 -0.23 12.87 -0.40
N ILE A 6 -1.29 12.11 -0.71
CA ILE A 6 -1.66 10.88 0.03
C ILE A 6 -0.54 9.84 -0.03
N LEU A 7 0.20 9.78 -1.15
CA LEU A 7 1.36 8.89 -1.32
C LEU A 7 2.66 9.50 -0.75
N ILE A 8 2.88 10.79 -0.93
CA ILE A 8 4.12 11.45 -0.51
C ILE A 8 4.23 11.56 1.01
N ILE A 9 3.13 11.82 1.72
CA ILE A 9 3.12 12.00 3.17
C ILE A 9 3.68 10.78 3.92
N PRO A 10 3.19 9.54 3.73
CA PRO A 10 3.74 8.38 4.42
C PRO A 10 5.19 8.10 4.01
N LEU A 11 5.58 8.36 2.76
CA LEU A 11 6.96 8.18 2.32
C LEU A 11 7.91 9.19 3.00
N ALA A 12 7.49 10.45 3.11
CA ALA A 12 8.19 11.49 3.85
C ALA A 12 8.25 11.16 5.35
N ALA A 13 7.15 10.69 5.95
CA ALA A 13 7.10 10.26 7.34
C ALA A 13 8.05 9.08 7.61
N ALA A 14 8.17 8.14 6.66
CA ALA A 14 9.10 7.02 6.74
C ALA A 14 10.57 7.49 6.72
N ALA A 15 10.91 8.44 5.86
CA ALA A 15 12.24 9.03 5.76
C ALA A 15 12.59 9.87 6.99
N LEU A 16 11.67 10.72 7.44
CA LEU A 16 11.85 11.56 8.63
C LEU A 16 11.95 10.72 9.91
N SER A 17 11.25 9.58 9.99
CA SER A 17 11.39 8.62 11.10
C SER A 17 12.78 7.99 11.18
N LEU A 18 13.57 8.01 10.10
CA LEU A 18 14.95 7.56 10.11
C LEU A 18 15.93 8.65 10.56
N VAL A 19 15.52 9.89 10.82
CA VAL A 19 16.41 10.89 11.38
C VAL A 19 16.74 10.52 12.84
N PRO A 20 18.02 10.53 13.27
CA PRO A 20 18.41 10.30 14.65
C PRO A 20 17.97 11.49 15.51
N ALA A 21 16.70 11.49 15.91
CA ALA A 21 16.07 12.47 16.78
C ALA A 21 15.50 11.81 18.04
N ASP A 22 14.78 12.59 18.85
CA ASP A 22 14.15 12.13 20.08
C ASP A 22 13.19 10.95 19.87
N ARG A 23 13.04 10.15 20.93
CA ARG A 23 12.10 9.01 20.97
C ARG A 23 10.64 9.36 20.63
N ARG A 24 10.25 10.63 20.79
CA ARG A 24 8.90 11.13 20.49
C ARG A 24 8.75 11.62 19.05
N PHE A 25 9.85 11.84 18.33
CA PHE A 25 9.83 12.44 17.00
C PHE A 25 9.19 11.52 15.96
N ALA A 26 9.70 10.28 15.84
CA ALA A 26 9.16 9.28 14.91
C ALA A 26 7.66 8.96 15.12
N PRO A 27 7.15 8.71 16.35
CA PRO A 27 5.72 8.50 16.56
C PRO A 27 4.90 9.75 16.26
N ALA A 28 5.36 10.94 16.65
CA ALA A 28 4.63 12.18 16.40
C ALA A 28 4.47 12.47 14.90
N ILE A 29 5.53 12.29 14.11
CA ILE A 29 5.47 12.46 12.65
C ILE A 29 4.55 11.43 12.00
N THR A 30 4.60 10.18 12.46
CA THR A 30 3.73 9.11 11.94
C THR A 30 2.27 9.44 12.19
N ILE A 31 1.90 9.88 13.40
CA ILE A 31 0.52 10.26 13.72
C ILE A 31 0.09 11.50 12.94
N ALA A 32 0.94 12.53 12.88
CA ALA A 32 0.65 13.73 12.10
C ALA A 32 0.46 13.40 10.61
N GLY A 33 1.30 12.53 10.06
CA GLY A 33 1.20 12.03 8.70
C GLY A 33 -0.08 11.21 8.46
N ALA A 34 -0.40 10.27 9.34
CA ALA A 34 -1.61 9.46 9.26
C ALA A 34 -2.89 10.31 9.37
N LEU A 35 -2.89 11.32 10.24
CA LEU A 35 -3.99 12.27 10.36
C LEU A 35 -4.15 13.11 9.08
N ALA A 36 -3.05 13.60 8.52
CA ALA A 36 -3.06 14.33 7.26
C ALA A 36 -3.59 13.47 6.11
N VAL A 37 -3.16 12.20 6.03
CA VAL A 37 -3.66 11.22 5.07
C VAL A 37 -5.17 10.98 5.25
N LEU A 38 -5.66 10.83 6.49
CA LEU A 38 -7.09 10.67 6.75
C LEU A 38 -7.92 11.87 6.29
N VAL A 39 -7.45 13.09 6.57
CA VAL A 39 -8.10 14.32 6.11
C VAL A 39 -8.12 14.39 4.58
N LEU A 40 -7.02 14.04 3.92
CA LEU A 40 -6.95 14.01 2.46
C LEU A 40 -7.83 12.91 1.86
N ALA A 41 -7.89 11.72 2.48
CA ALA A 41 -8.75 10.62 2.07
C ALA A 41 -10.24 11.02 2.19
N LEU A 42 -10.62 11.70 3.27
CA LEU A 42 -11.96 12.24 3.44
C LEU A 42 -12.30 13.28 2.35
N LYS A 43 -11.38 14.20 2.06
CA LYS A 43 -11.55 15.18 0.97
C LYS A 43 -11.67 14.49 -0.39
N ALA A 44 -10.87 13.46 -0.65
CA ALA A 44 -10.96 12.66 -1.86
C ALA A 44 -12.32 11.97 -1.97
N ALA A 45 -12.78 11.30 -0.91
CA ALA A 45 -14.10 10.66 -0.89
C ALA A 45 -15.25 11.66 -1.17
N LEU A 46 -15.26 12.82 -0.50
CA LEU A 46 -16.27 13.86 -0.73
C LEU A 46 -16.25 14.42 -2.17
N THR A 47 -15.08 14.47 -2.78
CA THR A 47 -14.92 14.94 -4.17
C THR A 47 -15.37 13.89 -5.16
N VAL A 48 -15.04 12.61 -4.93
CA VAL A 48 -15.47 11.48 -5.75
C VAL A 48 -17.00 11.33 -5.75
N ILE A 49 -17.68 11.56 -4.61
CA ILE A 49 -19.15 11.54 -4.56
C ILE A 49 -19.78 12.55 -5.54
N LYS A 50 -19.12 13.69 -5.79
CA LYS A 50 -19.63 14.75 -6.68
C LYS A 50 -19.20 14.56 -8.14
N ALA A 51 -17.95 14.13 -8.35
CA ALA A 51 -17.32 14.09 -9.66
C ALA A 51 -17.23 12.68 -10.29
N GLY A 52 -17.58 11.63 -9.55
CA GLY A 52 -17.50 10.23 -9.97
C GLY A 52 -16.10 9.64 -9.87
N GLU A 53 -15.08 10.34 -10.38
CA GLU A 53 -13.68 9.91 -10.33
C GLU A 53 -12.73 11.11 -10.21
N ILE A 54 -11.61 10.90 -9.52
CA ILE A 54 -10.51 11.86 -9.46
C ILE A 54 -9.31 11.27 -10.18
N VAL A 55 -8.89 11.89 -11.28
CA VAL A 55 -7.65 11.55 -11.97
C VAL A 55 -6.57 12.56 -11.56
N ALA A 56 -5.47 12.06 -11.00
CA ALA A 56 -4.31 12.89 -10.66
C ALA A 56 -3.23 12.86 -11.74
N ILE A 57 -2.93 11.67 -12.27
CA ILE A 57 -2.03 11.45 -13.40
C ILE A 57 -2.77 10.47 -14.34
N PRO A 58 -3.06 10.86 -15.59
CA PRO A 58 -3.72 9.97 -16.55
C PRO A 58 -3.02 8.61 -16.62
N ASP A 59 -3.79 7.52 -16.65
CA ASP A 59 -3.34 6.12 -16.70
C ASP A 59 -2.47 5.62 -15.52
N TRP A 60 -2.09 6.48 -14.58
CA TRP A 60 -1.16 6.11 -13.51
C TRP A 60 -1.79 6.21 -12.13
N VAL A 61 -2.44 7.34 -11.84
CA VAL A 61 -3.00 7.63 -10.51
C VAL A 61 -4.42 8.16 -10.64
N SER A 62 -5.40 7.32 -10.29
CA SER A 62 -6.80 7.68 -10.22
C SER A 62 -7.46 7.13 -8.96
N CYS A 63 -8.61 7.70 -8.61
CA CYS A 63 -9.38 7.31 -7.43
C CYS A 63 -10.87 7.36 -7.77
N ASN A 64 -11.48 6.18 -7.87
CA ASN A 64 -12.91 5.99 -8.08
C ASN A 64 -13.65 5.82 -6.74
N SER A 65 -14.98 5.69 -6.78
CA SER A 65 -15.83 5.54 -5.60
C SER A 65 -15.45 4.37 -4.69
N LEU A 66 -15.05 3.24 -5.26
CA LEU A 66 -14.63 2.06 -4.49
C LEU A 66 -13.26 2.30 -3.84
N SER A 67 -12.29 2.78 -4.61
CA SER A 67 -10.96 3.13 -4.10
C SER A 67 -11.06 4.15 -2.97
N ALA A 68 -11.91 5.17 -3.10
CA ALA A 68 -12.08 6.20 -2.07
C ALA A 68 -12.66 5.64 -0.75
N LEU A 69 -13.61 4.70 -0.83
CA LEU A 69 -14.16 4.03 0.35
C LEU A 69 -13.07 3.24 1.09
N ILE A 70 -12.33 2.40 0.36
CA ILE A 70 -11.28 1.57 0.97
C ILE A 70 -10.12 2.44 1.46
N LEU A 71 -9.79 3.53 0.76
CA LEU A 71 -8.76 4.50 1.14
C LEU A 71 -9.09 5.13 2.50
N LEU A 72 -10.35 5.49 2.74
CA LEU A 72 -10.80 6.04 4.01
C LEU A 72 -10.65 5.03 5.15
N LEU A 73 -11.03 3.76 4.91
CA LEU A 73 -10.87 2.68 5.89
C LEU A 73 -9.39 2.45 6.24
N VAL A 74 -8.51 2.36 5.23
CA VAL A 74 -7.07 2.17 5.44
C VAL A 74 -6.46 3.38 6.17
N ALA A 75 -6.85 4.61 5.80
CA ALA A 75 -6.39 5.81 6.49
C ALA A 75 -6.84 5.85 7.95
N PHE A 76 -8.08 5.43 8.24
CA PHE A 76 -8.60 5.38 9.60
C PHE A 76 -7.87 4.34 10.46
N VAL A 77 -7.74 3.11 9.96
CA VAL A 77 -7.04 2.02 10.66
C VAL A 77 -5.55 2.34 10.86
N SER A 78 -4.91 2.99 9.89
CA SER A 78 -3.51 3.39 10.03
C SER A 78 -3.32 4.46 11.12
N LEU A 79 -4.23 5.44 11.23
CA LEU A 79 -4.20 6.43 12.30
C LEU A 79 -4.40 5.78 13.68
N THR A 80 -5.41 4.93 13.85
CA THR A 80 -5.66 4.25 15.14
C THR A 80 -4.48 3.36 15.53
N SER A 81 -3.87 2.67 14.56
CA SER A 81 -2.67 1.85 14.78
C SER A 81 -1.45 2.70 15.14
N ALA A 82 -1.27 3.86 14.51
CA ALA A 82 -0.19 4.80 14.82
C ALA A 82 -0.33 5.35 16.26
N VAL A 83 -1.54 5.72 16.69
CA VAL A 83 -1.81 6.18 18.06
C VAL A 83 -1.55 5.08 19.08
N PHE A 84 -2.04 3.86 18.84
CA PHE A 84 -1.82 2.74 19.75
C PHE A 84 -0.33 2.33 19.83
N SER A 85 0.36 2.31 18.70
CA SER A 85 1.77 1.89 18.63
C SER A 85 2.72 2.82 19.38
N TRP A 86 2.37 4.09 19.61
CA TRP A 86 3.17 4.99 20.45
C TRP A 86 3.37 4.37 21.83
N GLY A 87 2.28 4.15 22.56
CA GLY A 87 2.36 3.63 23.92
C GLY A 87 2.88 2.20 23.97
N TYR A 88 2.54 1.37 22.97
CA TYR A 88 2.97 -0.02 22.94
C TYR A 88 4.48 -0.15 22.70
N ILE A 89 5.01 0.43 21.62
CA ILE A 89 6.42 0.26 21.26
C ILE A 89 7.34 0.90 22.29
N GLU A 90 6.96 2.06 22.85
CA GLU A 90 7.76 2.75 23.88
C GLU A 90 7.96 1.89 25.15
N ARG A 91 6.98 1.06 25.51
CA ARG A 91 7.07 0.13 26.65
C ARG A 91 7.89 -1.12 26.34
N HIS A 92 7.87 -1.60 25.10
CA HIS A 92 8.46 -2.90 24.71
C HIS A 92 9.87 -2.79 24.14
N THR A 93 10.41 -1.59 23.93
CA THR A 93 11.79 -1.41 23.47
C THR A 93 12.72 -1.14 24.66
N GLY A 94 13.58 -2.10 25.00
CA GLY A 94 14.58 -2.04 26.08
C GLY A 94 15.73 -1.03 25.84
N ALA A 95 16.99 -1.39 26.11
CA ALA A 95 18.14 -0.47 26.05
C ALA A 95 18.37 0.20 24.67
N ASP A 96 18.11 -0.50 23.55
CA ASP A 96 18.23 0.02 22.17
C ASP A 96 16.99 0.81 21.68
N ARG A 97 16.34 1.54 22.59
CA ARG A 97 14.98 2.08 22.40
C ARG A 97 14.82 2.94 21.17
N VAL A 98 15.68 3.95 21.01
CA VAL A 98 15.54 4.97 19.95
C VAL A 98 15.71 4.37 18.55
N LYS A 99 16.69 3.48 18.37
CA LYS A 99 16.98 2.86 17.06
C LYS A 99 15.87 1.90 16.63
N LYS A 100 15.34 1.10 17.57
CA LYS A 100 14.23 0.19 17.30
C LYS A 100 12.93 0.94 17.00
N ILE A 101 12.60 2.00 17.76
CA ILE A 101 11.45 2.88 17.50
C ILE A 101 11.53 3.47 16.09
N ARG A 102 12.68 4.05 15.70
CA ARG A 102 12.87 4.64 14.36
C ARG A 102 12.65 3.63 13.24
N ARG A 103 13.22 2.44 13.36
CA ARG A 103 13.06 1.35 12.37
C ARG A 103 11.62 0.88 12.29
N TYR A 104 10.92 0.75 13.42
CA TYR A 104 9.51 0.39 13.46
C TYR A 104 8.67 1.42 12.68
N TYR A 105 8.74 2.70 13.05
CA TYR A 105 7.92 3.75 12.43
C TYR A 105 8.27 3.97 10.96
N SER A 106 9.54 3.81 10.57
CA SER A 106 9.92 3.86 9.16
C SER A 106 9.25 2.74 8.35
N ARG A 107 9.30 1.49 8.83
CA ARG A 107 8.65 0.33 8.19
C ARG A 107 7.12 0.42 8.21
N PHE A 108 6.56 0.90 9.32
CA PHE A 108 5.12 1.14 9.46
C PHE A 108 4.63 2.15 8.41
N ASN A 109 5.33 3.27 8.24
CA ASN A 109 4.98 4.27 7.24
C ASN A 109 5.15 3.74 5.80
N LEU A 110 6.18 2.93 5.52
CA LEU A 110 6.34 2.27 4.22
C LEU A 110 5.23 1.26 3.93
N PHE A 111 4.77 0.55 4.96
CA PHE A 111 3.63 -0.37 4.86
C PHE A 111 2.32 0.39 4.57
N VAL A 112 2.08 1.51 5.25
CA VAL A 112 0.93 2.37 4.97
C VAL A 112 1.03 2.94 3.54
N PHE A 113 2.20 3.41 3.12
CA PHE A 113 2.43 3.87 1.74
C PHE A 113 2.05 2.79 0.71
N SER A 114 2.52 1.56 0.89
CA SER A 114 2.25 0.48 -0.06
C SER A 114 0.77 0.14 -0.14
N MET A 115 0.07 0.11 1.01
CA MET A 115 -1.39 -0.08 1.03
C MET A 115 -2.14 1.03 0.31
N LEU A 116 -1.76 2.29 0.49
CA LEU A 116 -2.40 3.41 -0.21
C LEU A 116 -2.08 3.40 -1.71
N ALA A 117 -0.88 2.97 -2.10
CA ALA A 117 -0.47 2.83 -3.50
C ALA A 117 -1.32 1.79 -4.26
N VAL A 118 -1.64 0.64 -3.63
CA VAL A 118 -2.55 -0.37 -4.20
C VAL A 118 -3.89 0.23 -4.61
N LEU A 119 -4.41 1.20 -3.84
CA LEU A 119 -5.74 1.79 -4.04
C LEU A 119 -5.75 2.93 -5.07
N LEU A 120 -4.59 3.56 -5.28
CA LEU A 120 -4.46 4.76 -6.11
C LEU A 120 -3.84 4.49 -7.48
N PHE A 121 -3.15 3.37 -7.68
CA PHE A 121 -2.58 3.02 -8.99
C PHE A 121 -3.64 2.49 -9.96
N SER A 122 -3.65 3.06 -11.17
CA SER A 122 -4.58 2.67 -12.24
C SER A 122 -4.05 1.54 -13.12
N GLN A 123 -2.71 1.38 -13.22
CA GLN A 123 -2.10 0.28 -13.97
C GLN A 123 -2.07 -1.00 -13.15
N VAL A 124 -2.56 -2.09 -13.72
CA VAL A 124 -2.62 -3.41 -13.07
C VAL A 124 -1.22 -3.89 -12.67
N ALA A 125 -0.22 -3.64 -13.51
CA ALA A 125 1.17 -3.99 -13.20
C ALA A 125 1.71 -3.22 -11.98
N LEU A 126 1.43 -1.92 -11.85
CA LEU A 126 1.86 -1.12 -10.71
C LEU A 126 1.12 -1.52 -9.43
N VAL A 127 -0.18 -1.85 -9.53
CA VAL A 127 -0.95 -2.40 -8.40
C VAL A 127 -0.31 -3.68 -7.89
N TRP A 128 0.11 -4.59 -8.78
CA TRP A 128 0.81 -5.82 -8.37
C TRP A 128 2.12 -5.52 -7.63
N VAL A 129 2.94 -4.59 -8.15
CA VAL A 129 4.18 -4.19 -7.46
C VAL A 129 3.86 -3.60 -6.06
N ALA A 130 2.79 -2.82 -5.93
CA ALA A 130 2.36 -2.27 -4.64
C ALA A 130 1.85 -3.34 -3.66
N VAL A 131 1.19 -4.40 -4.17
CA VAL A 131 0.78 -5.56 -3.38
C VAL A 131 2.01 -6.30 -2.85
N GLU A 132 3.00 -6.57 -3.69
CA GLU A 132 4.26 -7.19 -3.27
C GLU A 132 5.06 -6.32 -2.29
N LEU A 133 5.03 -5.00 -2.47
CA LEU A 133 5.64 -4.11 -1.49
C LEU A 133 4.95 -4.21 -0.12
N THR A 134 3.64 -4.41 -0.10
CA THR A 134 2.86 -4.58 1.14
C THR A 134 3.19 -5.88 1.84
N THR A 135 3.36 -6.99 1.11
CA THR A 135 3.78 -8.27 1.68
C THR A 135 5.22 -8.18 2.21
N LEU A 136 6.13 -7.55 1.48
CA LEU A 136 7.52 -7.34 1.91
C LEU A 136 7.61 -6.49 3.18
N MET A 137 6.86 -5.37 3.26
CA MET A 137 6.84 -4.54 4.46
C MET A 137 6.22 -5.25 5.67
N SER A 138 5.18 -6.08 5.46
CA SER A 138 4.64 -6.96 6.52
C SER A 138 5.70 -7.90 7.08
N VAL A 139 6.51 -8.53 6.23
CA VAL A 139 7.60 -9.43 6.67
C VAL A 139 8.59 -8.70 7.56
N PHE A 140 8.97 -7.47 7.20
CA PHE A 140 9.88 -6.65 8.02
C PHE A 140 9.27 -6.19 9.35
N LEU A 141 7.95 -6.11 9.44
CA LEU A 141 7.23 -5.81 10.67
C LEU A 141 7.06 -7.05 11.56
N VAL A 142 6.75 -8.21 10.97
CA VAL A 142 6.65 -9.49 11.71
C VAL A 142 8.00 -9.89 12.31
N SER A 143 9.09 -9.69 11.57
CA SER A 143 10.46 -9.97 12.03
C SER A 143 11.03 -8.90 12.98
N PHE A 144 10.24 -7.93 13.44
CA PHE A 144 10.72 -6.79 14.22
C PHE A 144 11.39 -7.17 15.55
N GLU A 145 10.82 -8.15 16.27
CA GLU A 145 11.36 -8.57 17.57
C GLU A 145 12.72 -9.29 17.46
N ASN A 146 13.08 -9.77 16.26
CA ASN A 146 14.33 -10.45 15.96
C ASN A 146 14.60 -11.68 16.87
N THR A 147 13.53 -12.33 17.32
CA THR A 147 13.59 -13.61 18.05
C THR A 147 13.55 -14.78 17.08
N ARG A 148 14.00 -15.97 17.51
CA ARG A 148 13.95 -17.17 16.68
C ARG A 148 12.51 -17.47 16.24
N GLN A 149 11.54 -17.35 17.15
CA GLN A 149 10.13 -17.55 16.79
C GLN A 149 9.63 -16.51 15.78
N ALA A 150 10.00 -15.23 15.93
CA ALA A 150 9.60 -14.18 15.00
C ALA A 150 10.20 -14.38 13.60
N LEU A 151 11.46 -14.83 13.51
CA LEU A 151 12.11 -15.14 12.24
C LEU A 151 11.50 -16.37 11.57
N GLU A 152 11.20 -17.42 12.34
CA GLU A 152 10.52 -18.62 11.81
C GLU A 152 9.12 -18.29 11.30
N ALA A 153 8.38 -17.43 12.00
CA ALA A 153 7.07 -16.95 11.55
C ALA A 153 7.16 -16.09 10.29
N ALA A 154 8.11 -15.14 10.26
CA ALA A 154 8.33 -14.28 9.09
C ALA A 154 8.72 -15.10 7.86
N TRP A 155 9.63 -16.08 8.00
CA TRP A 155 10.02 -16.96 6.89
C TRP A 155 8.85 -17.81 6.38
N LYS A 156 8.05 -18.41 7.26
CA LYS A 156 6.84 -19.16 6.87
C LYS A 156 5.86 -18.27 6.11
N TYR A 157 5.70 -17.03 6.55
CA TYR A 157 4.85 -16.04 5.88
C TYR A 157 5.40 -15.71 4.47
N VAL A 158 6.71 -15.43 4.34
CA VAL A 158 7.36 -15.16 3.04
C VAL A 158 7.13 -16.29 2.05
N VAL A 159 7.37 -17.54 2.45
CA VAL A 159 7.22 -18.70 1.55
C VAL A 159 5.78 -18.81 1.04
N LEU A 160 4.80 -18.64 1.93
CA LEU A 160 3.39 -18.70 1.56
C LEU A 160 2.99 -17.55 0.62
N THR A 161 3.42 -16.33 0.92
CA THR A 161 3.08 -15.15 0.11
C THR A 161 3.76 -15.18 -1.25
N CYS A 162 5.04 -15.56 -1.32
CA CYS A 162 5.77 -15.61 -2.60
C CYS A 162 5.22 -16.69 -3.53
N MET A 163 4.75 -17.82 -2.99
CA MET A 163 4.09 -18.84 -3.80
C MET A 163 2.79 -18.32 -4.42
N GLY A 164 1.93 -17.68 -3.63
CA GLY A 164 0.71 -17.04 -4.13
C GLY A 164 1.00 -15.92 -5.13
N ALA A 165 2.01 -15.10 -4.84
CA ALA A 165 2.47 -14.01 -5.71
C ALA A 165 2.90 -14.50 -7.09
N ALA A 166 3.61 -15.62 -7.17
CA ALA A 166 4.08 -16.20 -8.43
C ALA A 166 2.91 -16.62 -9.33
N PHE A 167 1.88 -17.28 -8.76
CA PHE A 167 0.67 -17.64 -9.49
C PHE A 167 -0.15 -16.40 -9.88
N ALA A 168 -0.27 -15.41 -9.00
CA ALA A 168 -0.96 -14.16 -9.31
C ALA A 168 -0.27 -13.40 -10.45
N LEU A 169 1.07 -13.34 -10.45
CA LEU A 169 1.84 -12.73 -11.53
C LEU A 169 1.62 -13.45 -12.86
N LEU A 170 1.58 -14.79 -12.85
CA LEU A 170 1.26 -15.57 -14.04
C LEU A 170 -0.13 -15.20 -14.59
N GLY A 171 -1.16 -15.13 -13.74
CA GLY A 171 -2.51 -14.71 -14.14
C GLY A 171 -2.53 -13.29 -14.72
N ILE A 172 -1.81 -12.35 -14.12
CA ILE A 172 -1.68 -10.97 -14.62
C ILE A 172 -0.98 -10.93 -15.99
N LEU A 173 0.06 -11.73 -16.19
CA LEU A 173 0.75 -11.84 -17.49
C LEU A 173 -0.17 -12.43 -18.57
N LEU A 174 -0.97 -13.45 -18.22
CA LEU A 174 -1.97 -14.01 -19.13
C LEU A 174 -3.05 -12.99 -19.48
N LEU A 175 -3.55 -12.22 -18.51
CA LEU A 175 -4.51 -11.14 -18.74
C LEU A 175 -3.93 -10.04 -19.64
N TYR A 176 -2.68 -9.65 -19.42
CA TYR A 176 -1.97 -8.69 -20.27
C TYR A 176 -1.86 -9.21 -21.71
N TRP A 177 -1.47 -10.47 -21.89
CA TRP A 177 -1.38 -11.09 -23.21
C TRP A 177 -2.75 -11.15 -23.90
N ALA A 178 -3.80 -11.53 -23.17
CA ALA A 178 -5.16 -11.62 -23.67
C ALA A 178 -5.69 -10.25 -24.13
N MET A 179 -5.44 -9.20 -23.35
CA MET A 179 -5.86 -7.84 -23.68
C MET A 179 -5.09 -7.27 -24.88
N LYS A 180 -3.77 -7.50 -24.96
CA LYS A 180 -2.97 -7.11 -26.13
C LYS A 180 -3.47 -7.79 -27.40
N GLY A 181 -3.85 -9.08 -27.32
CA GLY A 181 -4.44 -9.82 -28.44
C GLY A 181 -5.80 -9.26 -28.91
N ALA A 182 -6.53 -8.59 -28.04
CA ALA A 182 -7.81 -7.94 -28.33
C ALA A 182 -7.66 -6.46 -28.72
N GLY A 183 -6.43 -5.96 -28.88
CA GLY A 183 -6.12 -4.61 -29.39
C GLY A 183 -5.94 -3.53 -28.32
N GLY A 184 -5.90 -3.88 -27.03
CA GLY A 184 -5.62 -2.93 -25.96
C GLY A 184 -4.17 -2.44 -25.96
N ARG A 185 -3.96 -1.20 -25.53
CA ARG A 185 -2.70 -0.44 -25.62
C ARG A 185 -2.08 -0.19 -24.24
N THR A 186 -2.87 0.12 -23.22
CA THR A 186 -2.44 0.41 -21.85
C THR A 186 -3.00 -0.62 -20.87
N PHE A 187 -2.16 -1.09 -19.94
CA PHE A 187 -2.57 -2.10 -18.96
C PHE A 187 -3.24 -1.48 -17.72
N THR A 188 -4.31 -0.73 -17.97
CA THR A 188 -5.18 -0.11 -16.98
C THR A 188 -6.45 -0.93 -16.77
N TRP A 189 -7.10 -0.75 -15.61
CA TRP A 189 -8.38 -1.40 -15.32
C TRP A 189 -9.48 -0.98 -16.30
N GLU A 190 -9.55 0.30 -16.66
CA GLU A 190 -10.54 0.84 -17.59
C GLU A 190 -10.42 0.20 -18.98
N GLU A 191 -9.21 0.15 -19.54
CA GLU A 191 -9.02 -0.44 -20.86
C GLU A 191 -9.25 -1.95 -20.86
N LEU A 192 -8.89 -2.63 -19.78
CA LEU A 192 -9.21 -4.05 -19.60
C LEU A 192 -10.74 -4.29 -19.63
N THR A 193 -11.52 -3.43 -18.96
CA THR A 193 -12.99 -3.52 -19.02
C THR A 193 -13.55 -3.16 -20.39
N ALA A 194 -12.98 -2.19 -21.08
CA ALA A 194 -13.42 -1.78 -22.42
C ALA A 194 -13.19 -2.87 -23.47
N VAL A 195 -12.03 -3.54 -23.43
CA VAL A 195 -11.60 -4.56 -24.39
C VAL A 195 -12.11 -5.96 -23.99
N SER A 196 -12.68 -6.12 -22.79
CA SER A 196 -13.12 -7.41 -22.23
C SER A 196 -13.97 -8.28 -23.16
N ARG A 197 -14.85 -7.67 -23.97
CA ARG A 197 -15.72 -8.38 -24.92
C ARG A 197 -14.97 -9.00 -26.10
N GLY A 198 -13.80 -8.47 -26.45
CA GLY A 198 -12.93 -8.97 -27.51
C GLY A 198 -11.90 -10.01 -27.04
N ILE A 199 -11.79 -10.25 -25.74
CA ILE A 199 -10.83 -11.19 -25.18
C ILE A 199 -11.27 -12.63 -25.47
N ASN A 200 -10.32 -13.45 -25.95
CA ASN A 200 -10.57 -14.86 -26.21
C ASN A 200 -10.97 -15.60 -24.91
N PRO A 201 -12.17 -16.20 -24.83
CA PRO A 201 -12.69 -16.81 -23.62
C PRO A 201 -11.88 -18.04 -23.17
N LYS A 202 -11.08 -18.66 -24.05
CA LYS A 202 -10.19 -19.76 -23.67
C LYS A 202 -9.04 -19.29 -22.78
N ILE A 203 -8.49 -18.10 -23.06
CA ILE A 203 -7.39 -17.52 -22.27
C ILE A 203 -7.92 -17.04 -20.91
N LEU A 204 -9.13 -16.48 -20.90
CA LEU A 204 -9.76 -16.00 -19.67
C LEU A 204 -10.09 -17.13 -18.67
N LYS A 205 -10.36 -18.35 -19.16
CA LYS A 205 -10.61 -19.53 -18.32
C LYS A 205 -9.36 -20.15 -17.73
N THR A 206 -8.18 -19.80 -18.26
CA THR A 206 -6.88 -20.35 -17.84
C THR A 206 -6.08 -19.40 -16.94
N ALA A 207 -6.47 -18.12 -16.89
CA ALA A 207 -5.91 -17.12 -16.01
C ALA A 207 -6.60 -17.13 -14.64
#